data_AF-A0A370HIM9-F1
#
_entry.id   AF-A0A370HIM9-F1
#
_cell.length_a   1.000
_cell.length_b   1.000
_cell.length_c   1.000
_cell.angle_alpha   90.00
_cell.angle_beta   90.00
_cell.angle_gamma   90.00
#
_symmetry.space_group_name_H-M   'P 1'
#
loop_
_entity.id
_entity.type
_entity.pdbx_description
1 polymer ?
#
loop_
_entity_poly.entity_id
_entity_poly.type
_entity_poly.pdbx_seq_one_letter_code
_entity_poly.pdbx_strand_id
1 'polypeptide(L)'
;MPAERCGPAEIPSPAEGETGGRLPPERIAEMRALVEGSTLSYRRIGAELGLAAATVWRYAADGQWRRPPDAGRQGRIARHRDKTTEKLWKLAARHAATLEEQDPEVTRQSLQPLASLTRALGTLSPKPGPGPAPEEEPPPERPPRSIHELRDELAAHLARIDREEAEWWDRHAWHFEHGAGI
;
A
#
# COMPACT_ATOMS: atom_id res chain seq x y z
N MET A 1 -2.09 67.54 -22.84
CA MET A 1 -2.35 66.41 -21.92
C MET A 1 -2.94 65.24 -22.72
N PRO A 2 -2.14 64.38 -23.38
CA PRO A 2 -2.65 63.16 -24.00
C PRO A 2 -2.69 62.02 -22.97
N ALA A 3 -3.79 61.28 -22.95
CA ALA A 3 -4.00 60.11 -22.10
C ALA A 3 -3.30 58.88 -22.73
N GLU A 4 -2.35 58.30 -22.00
CA GLU A 4 -1.74 57.02 -22.36
C GLU A 4 -2.77 55.90 -22.19
N ARG A 5 -3.13 55.24 -23.29
CA ARG A 5 -3.90 54.00 -23.27
C ARG A 5 -2.96 52.86 -22.92
N CYS A 6 -3.14 52.26 -21.74
CA CYS A 6 -2.63 50.93 -21.42
C CYS A 6 -3.08 49.95 -22.51
N GLY A 7 -2.12 49.38 -23.25
CA GLY A 7 -2.36 48.23 -24.10
C GLY A 7 -2.68 47.00 -23.25
N PRO A 8 -3.56 46.10 -23.71
CA PRO A 8 -3.82 44.85 -23.00
C PRO A 8 -2.56 43.99 -22.97
N ALA A 9 -2.23 43.48 -21.79
CA ALA A 9 -1.18 42.51 -21.57
C ALA A 9 -1.42 41.30 -22.50
N GLU A 10 -0.47 41.09 -23.40
CA GLU A 10 -0.39 39.94 -24.28
C GLU A 10 -0.20 38.70 -23.39
N ILE A 11 -1.30 38.00 -23.12
CA ILE A 11 -1.26 36.69 -22.47
C ILE A 11 -0.55 35.77 -23.48
N PRO A 12 0.59 35.13 -23.13
CA PRO A 12 1.21 34.18 -24.03
C PRO A 12 0.22 33.05 -24.30
N SER A 13 -0.25 33.01 -25.54
CA SER A 13 -1.17 32.02 -26.06
C SER A 13 -0.59 30.62 -25.83
N PRO A 14 -1.32 29.69 -25.19
CA PRO A 14 -0.87 28.31 -25.09
C PRO A 14 -0.81 27.76 -26.51
N ALA A 15 0.38 27.35 -26.95
CA ALA A 15 0.64 26.80 -28.27
C ALA A 15 -0.46 25.80 -28.69
N GLU A 16 -1.29 26.24 -29.63
CA GLU A 16 -2.35 25.45 -30.21
C GLU A 16 -1.74 24.39 -31.14
N GLY A 17 -1.94 23.12 -30.79
CA GLY A 17 -2.52 22.17 -31.73
C GLY A 17 -1.60 21.46 -32.73
N GLU A 18 -0.68 20.61 -32.27
CA GLU A 18 -0.30 19.41 -33.05
C GLU A 18 -1.33 18.29 -32.80
N THR A 19 -2.56 18.50 -33.25
CA THR A 19 -3.58 17.44 -33.29
C THR A 19 -3.27 16.51 -34.47
N GLY A 20 -2.38 15.55 -34.25
CA GLY A 20 -2.07 14.47 -35.19
C GLY A 20 -0.57 14.22 -35.42
N GLY A 21 0.29 15.12 -34.95
CA GLY A 21 1.74 15.02 -35.05
C GLY A 21 2.27 13.88 -34.19
N ARG A 22 2.95 12.92 -34.82
CA ARG A 22 3.80 11.95 -34.12
C ARG A 22 4.80 12.73 -33.26
N LEU A 23 4.99 12.33 -32.00
CA LEU A 23 5.93 13.03 -31.12
C LEU A 23 7.33 13.01 -31.74
N PRO A 24 8.13 14.07 -31.53
CA PRO A 24 9.52 14.08 -31.98
C PRO A 24 10.29 12.91 -31.32
N PRO A 25 11.23 12.28 -32.05
CA PRO A 25 11.91 11.08 -31.58
C PRO A 25 12.69 11.28 -30.27
N GLU A 26 13.20 12.49 -30.03
CA GLU A 26 13.88 12.86 -28.79
C GLU A 26 12.94 12.73 -27.57
N ARG A 27 11.70 13.21 -27.70
CA ARG A 27 10.68 13.09 -26.65
C ARG A 27 10.26 11.64 -26.43
N ILE A 28 10.23 10.83 -27.49
CA ILE A 28 9.95 9.40 -27.38
C ILE A 28 11.07 8.70 -26.59
N ALA A 29 12.33 9.06 -26.82
CA ALA A 29 13.48 8.51 -26.10
C ALA A 29 13.47 8.90 -24.60
N GLU A 30 13.19 10.17 -24.29
CA GLU A 30 13.04 10.66 -22.91
C GLU A 30 11.91 9.93 -22.17
N MET A 31 10.74 9.81 -22.83
CA MET A 31 9.60 9.10 -22.30
C MET A 31 9.89 7.60 -22.07
N ARG A 32 10.63 6.97 -22.97
CA ARG A 32 11.06 5.57 -22.83
C ARG A 32 11.99 5.39 -21.63
N ALA A 33 12.99 6.27 -21.48
CA ALA A 33 13.91 6.22 -20.36
C ALA A 33 13.18 6.31 -19.01
N LEU A 34 12.18 7.20 -18.91
CA LEU A 34 11.35 7.30 -17.71
C LEU A 34 10.47 6.06 -17.47
N VAL A 35 9.91 5.45 -18.52
CA VAL A 35 9.05 4.26 -18.39
C VAL A 35 9.86 3.01 -18.01
N GLU A 36 11.04 2.83 -18.59
CA GLU A 36 11.89 1.65 -18.35
C GLU A 36 12.76 1.82 -17.09
N GLY A 37 13.12 3.05 -16.71
CA GLY A 37 14.00 3.34 -15.59
C GLY A 37 13.32 3.72 -14.28
N SER A 38 12.02 4.03 -14.28
CA SER A 38 11.30 4.48 -13.08
C SER A 38 10.13 3.59 -12.69
N THR A 39 9.76 3.66 -11.41
CA THR A 39 8.52 3.06 -10.86
C THR A 39 7.31 4.00 -10.97
N LEU A 40 7.46 5.16 -11.61
CA LEU A 40 6.44 6.20 -11.66
C LEU A 40 5.23 5.76 -12.49
N SER A 41 4.02 6.12 -12.04
CA SER A 41 2.80 5.88 -12.83
C SER A 41 2.81 6.65 -14.15
N TYR A 42 2.14 6.15 -15.19
CA TYR A 42 2.01 6.85 -16.49
C TYR A 42 1.44 8.26 -16.36
N ARG A 43 0.58 8.50 -15.35
CA ARG A 43 0.05 9.83 -15.06
C ARG A 43 1.13 10.79 -14.58
N ARG A 44 2.06 10.32 -13.76
CA ARG A 44 3.16 11.15 -13.23
C ARG A 44 4.19 11.44 -14.32
N ILE A 45 4.57 10.43 -15.10
CA ILE A 45 5.45 10.58 -16.27
C ILE A 45 4.83 11.58 -17.28
N GLY A 46 3.53 11.47 -17.55
CA GLY A 46 2.83 12.42 -18.40
C GLY A 46 2.87 13.85 -17.84
N ALA A 47 2.60 14.04 -16.55
CA ALA A 47 2.67 15.36 -15.92
C ALA A 47 4.06 15.99 -16.00
N GLU A 48 5.12 15.19 -15.86
CA GLU A 48 6.51 15.65 -15.95
C GLU A 48 6.89 16.09 -17.36
N LEU A 49 6.39 15.39 -18.38
CA LEU A 49 6.65 15.69 -19.79
C LEU A 49 5.63 16.68 -20.40
N GLY A 50 4.62 17.13 -19.64
CA GLY A 50 3.52 17.94 -20.16
C GLY A 50 2.60 17.19 -21.14
N LEU A 51 2.57 15.85 -21.06
CA LEU A 51 1.78 14.97 -21.93
C LEU A 51 0.59 14.35 -21.20
N ALA A 52 -0.47 14.07 -21.95
CA ALA A 52 -1.57 13.26 -21.43
C ALA A 52 -1.08 11.84 -21.11
N ALA A 53 -1.54 11.28 -19.97
CA ALA A 53 -1.19 9.93 -19.54
C ALA A 53 -1.53 8.86 -20.59
N ALA A 54 -2.61 9.07 -21.35
CA ALA A 54 -3.02 8.18 -22.45
C ALA A 54 -1.99 8.14 -23.60
N THR A 55 -1.33 9.27 -23.87
CA THR A 55 -0.25 9.35 -24.87
C THR A 55 0.92 8.50 -24.45
N VAL A 56 1.37 8.62 -23.19
CA VAL A 56 2.47 7.82 -22.63
C VAL A 56 2.14 6.32 -22.70
N TRP A 57 0.91 5.95 -22.33
CA TRP A 57 0.46 4.56 -22.39
C TRP A 57 0.46 4.01 -23.82
N ARG A 58 -0.04 4.78 -24.80
CA ARG A 58 -0.09 4.37 -26.21
C ARG A 58 1.31 4.11 -26.76
N TYR A 59 2.26 5.03 -26.57
CA TYR A 59 3.64 4.84 -27.03
C TYR A 59 4.35 3.69 -26.31
N ALA A 60 4.09 3.49 -25.02
CA ALA A 60 4.63 2.35 -24.29
C ALA A 60 4.10 1.01 -24.83
N ALA A 61 2.80 0.94 -25.20
CA ALA A 61 2.19 -0.23 -25.80
C ALA A 61 2.74 -0.49 -27.22
N ASP A 62 2.74 0.54 -28.07
CA ASP A 62 3.23 0.46 -29.45
C ASP A 62 4.73 0.12 -29.52
N GLY A 63 5.52 0.68 -28.60
CA GLY A 63 6.96 0.44 -28.49
C GLY A 63 7.32 -0.81 -27.68
N GLN A 64 6.34 -1.54 -27.15
CA GLN A 64 6.54 -2.71 -26.27
C GLN A 64 7.49 -2.45 -25.09
N TRP A 65 7.47 -1.25 -24.54
CA TRP A 65 8.39 -0.85 -23.47
C TRP A 65 8.09 -1.63 -22.20
N ARG A 66 9.14 -2.19 -21.58
CA ARG A 66 9.01 -3.00 -20.37
C ARG A 66 9.25 -2.13 -19.15
N ARG A 67 8.22 -2.06 -18.29
CA ARG A 67 8.38 -1.48 -16.97
C ARG A 67 9.20 -2.40 -16.06
N PRO A 68 9.97 -1.85 -15.11
CA PRO A 68 10.57 -2.64 -14.04
C PRO A 68 9.50 -3.47 -13.32
N PRO A 69 9.83 -4.69 -12.85
CA PRO A 69 8.87 -5.58 -12.21
C PRO A 69 8.18 -4.97 -10.98
N ASP A 70 8.81 -3.99 -10.32
CA ASP A 70 8.26 -3.29 -9.15
C ASP A 70 7.31 -2.13 -9.48
N ALA A 71 7.26 -1.67 -10.74
CA ALA A 71 6.66 -0.38 -11.11
C ALA A 71 5.11 -0.37 -11.24
N GLY A 72 4.41 -1.50 -11.06
CA GLY A 72 3.08 -1.66 -11.67
C GLY A 72 1.93 -2.16 -10.81
N ARG A 73 2.17 -3.02 -9.82
CA ARG A 73 1.07 -3.71 -9.11
C ARG A 73 0.76 -3.19 -7.73
N GLN A 74 1.70 -2.49 -7.11
CA GLN A 74 1.59 -2.17 -5.69
C GLN A 74 0.56 -1.07 -5.43
N GLY A 75 0.49 0.01 -6.21
CA GLY A 75 -0.36 1.15 -5.88
C GLY A 75 -1.87 0.88 -5.84
N ARG A 76 -2.43 0.11 -6.79
CA ARG A 76 -3.88 -0.19 -6.80
C ARG A 76 -4.26 -1.26 -5.79
N ILE A 77 -3.42 -2.29 -5.64
CA ILE A 77 -3.64 -3.37 -4.67
C ILE A 77 -3.44 -2.83 -3.24
N ALA A 78 -2.43 -1.99 -3.00
CA ALA A 78 -2.21 -1.32 -1.73
C ALA A 78 -3.39 -0.42 -1.37
N ARG A 79 -3.81 0.50 -2.26
CA ARG A 79 -5.00 1.35 -2.01
C ARG A 79 -6.27 0.55 -1.76
N HIS A 80 -6.46 -0.57 -2.46
CA HIS A 80 -7.61 -1.45 -2.23
C HIS A 80 -7.51 -2.16 -0.87
N ARG A 81 -6.31 -2.62 -0.50
CA ARG A 81 -6.02 -3.17 0.83
C ARG A 81 -6.30 -2.14 1.91
N ASP A 82 -5.73 -0.94 1.83
CA ASP A 82 -5.91 0.12 2.83
C ASP A 82 -7.38 0.45 3.03
N LYS A 83 -8.14 0.62 1.95
CA LYS A 83 -9.59 0.85 1.99
C LYS A 83 -10.36 -0.32 2.62
N THR A 84 -9.88 -1.55 2.41
CA THR A 84 -10.50 -2.74 3.00
C THR A 84 -10.18 -2.83 4.50
N THR A 85 -8.93 -2.57 4.89
CA THR A 85 -8.49 -2.51 6.29
C THR A 85 -9.25 -1.43 7.06
N GLU A 86 -9.42 -0.24 6.49
CA GLU A 86 -10.18 0.85 7.12
C GLU A 86 -11.65 0.48 7.34
N LYS A 87 -12.27 -0.20 6.35
CA LYS A 87 -13.65 -0.70 6.50
C LYS A 87 -13.77 -1.76 7.59
N LEU A 88 -12.81 -2.68 7.67
CA LEU A 88 -12.76 -3.70 8.71
C LEU A 88 -12.60 -3.07 10.09
N TRP A 89 -11.71 -2.08 10.24
CA TRP A 89 -11.56 -1.32 11.48
C TRP A 89 -12.85 -0.61 11.88
N LYS A 90 -13.54 0.07 10.96
CA LYS A 90 -14.83 0.71 11.24
C LYS A 90 -15.90 -0.29 11.65
N LEU A 91 -15.93 -1.46 11.03
CA LEU A 91 -16.87 -2.53 11.39
C LEU A 91 -16.55 -3.10 12.78
N ALA A 92 -15.27 -3.35 13.07
CA ALA A 92 -14.80 -3.83 14.36
C ALA A 92 -15.12 -2.83 15.48
N ALA A 93 -14.89 -1.53 15.25
CA ALA A 93 -15.21 -0.47 16.21
C ALA A 93 -16.73 -0.39 16.50
N ARG A 94 -17.57 -0.54 15.46
CA ARG A 94 -19.03 -0.61 15.64
C ARG A 94 -19.44 -1.82 16.46
N HIS A 95 -18.86 -2.98 16.15
CA HIS A 95 -19.14 -4.21 16.90
C HIS A 95 -18.67 -4.11 18.35
N ALA A 96 -17.49 -3.55 18.62
CA ALA A 96 -16.99 -3.33 19.97
C ALA A 96 -17.96 -2.47 20.80
N ALA A 97 -18.47 -1.37 20.24
CA ALA A 97 -19.45 -0.53 20.91
C ALA A 97 -20.77 -1.28 21.20
N THR A 98 -21.23 -2.13 20.28
CA THR A 98 -22.43 -2.96 20.50
C THR A 98 -22.21 -4.05 21.56
N LEU A 99 -20.98 -4.55 21.70
CA LEU A 99 -20.63 -5.58 22.68
C LEU A 99 -20.47 -5.00 24.10
N GLU A 100 -20.10 -3.72 24.26
CA GLU A 100 -20.07 -3.06 25.56
C GLU A 100 -21.48 -2.83 26.15
N GLU A 101 -22.51 -2.73 25.30
CA GLU A 101 -23.90 -2.54 25.71
C GLU A 101 -24.67 -3.87 25.90
N GLN A 102 -24.11 -5.01 25.46
CA GLN A 102 -24.78 -6.31 25.49
C GLN A 102 -24.28 -7.22 26.60
N ASP A 103 -25.19 -8.09 27.06
CA ASP A 103 -24.89 -9.15 28.04
C ASP A 103 -23.72 -10.05 27.54
N PRO A 104 -22.74 -10.39 28.40
CA PRO A 104 -21.57 -11.18 28.01
C PRO A 104 -21.89 -12.56 27.41
N GLU A 105 -23.06 -13.14 27.69
CA GLU A 105 -23.49 -14.41 27.07
C GLU A 105 -23.90 -14.23 25.59
N VAL A 106 -24.55 -13.13 25.24
CA VAL A 106 -24.94 -12.79 23.86
C VAL A 106 -23.70 -12.43 23.02
N THR A 107 -22.74 -11.77 23.66
CA THR A 107 -21.42 -11.42 23.12
C THR A 107 -20.64 -12.67 22.66
N ARG A 108 -20.67 -13.76 23.43
CA ARG A 108 -20.01 -15.02 23.04
C ARG A 108 -20.61 -15.66 21.79
N GLN A 109 -21.92 -15.57 21.61
CA GLN A 109 -22.59 -16.15 20.43
C GLN A 109 -22.35 -15.32 19.17
N SER A 110 -22.23 -13.99 19.29
CA SER A 110 -21.99 -13.10 18.15
C SER A 110 -20.53 -13.10 17.65
N LEU A 111 -19.58 -13.54 18.48
CA LEU A 111 -18.16 -13.70 18.11
C LEU A 111 -17.86 -14.99 17.34
N GLN A 112 -18.74 -16.00 17.39
CA GLN A 112 -18.58 -17.27 16.66
C GLN A 112 -18.48 -17.10 15.13
N PRO A 113 -19.35 -16.31 14.47
CA PRO A 113 -19.22 -16.01 13.05
C PRO A 113 -17.91 -15.32 12.70
N LEU A 114 -17.45 -14.39 13.54
CA LEU A 114 -16.18 -13.66 13.37
C LEU A 114 -14.98 -14.61 13.45
N ALA A 115 -14.96 -15.53 14.42
CA ALA A 115 -13.94 -16.56 14.53
C ALA A 115 -13.91 -17.49 13.30
N SER A 116 -15.08 -17.86 12.77
CA SER A 116 -15.21 -18.63 11.53
C SER A 116 -14.66 -17.88 10.31
N LEU A 117 -14.92 -16.57 10.24
CA LEU A 117 -14.47 -15.70 9.15
C LEU A 117 -12.96 -15.46 9.20
N THR A 118 -12.38 -15.30 10.40
CA THR A 118 -10.92 -15.23 10.60
C THR A 118 -10.24 -16.54 10.22
N ARG A 119 -10.86 -17.69 10.53
CA ARG A 119 -10.36 -19.01 10.10
C ARG A 119 -10.41 -19.17 8.57
N ALA A 120 -11.50 -18.73 7.94
CA ALA A 120 -11.62 -18.72 6.48
C ALA A 120 -10.61 -17.77 5.81
N LEU A 121 -10.36 -16.60 6.38
CA LEU A 121 -9.31 -15.68 5.91
C LEU A 121 -7.90 -16.26 6.05
N GLY A 122 -7.64 -17.01 7.14
CA GLY A 122 -6.40 -17.76 7.32
C GLY A 122 -6.20 -18.86 6.26
N THR A 123 -7.28 -19.47 5.77
CA THR A 123 -7.21 -20.45 4.66
C THR A 123 -7.00 -19.82 3.28
N LEU A 124 -7.34 -18.53 3.13
CA LEU A 124 -7.19 -17.78 1.88
C LEU A 124 -5.84 -17.05 1.77
N SER A 125 -5.12 -16.90 2.87
CA SER A 125 -3.73 -16.45 2.84
C SER A 125 -2.88 -17.59 2.28
N PRO A 126 -2.03 -17.36 1.26
CA PRO A 126 -1.13 -18.38 0.76
C PRO A 126 -0.20 -18.79 1.91
N LYS A 127 -0.44 -20.00 2.44
CA LYS A 127 0.46 -20.66 3.37
C LYS A 127 1.84 -20.64 2.73
N PRO A 128 2.92 -20.18 3.39
CA PRO A 128 4.27 -20.46 2.91
C PRO A 128 4.32 -21.97 2.67
N GLY A 129 4.79 -22.36 1.48
CA GLY A 129 4.64 -23.73 0.96
C GLY A 129 5.13 -24.79 1.95
N PRO A 130 4.71 -26.05 1.76
CA PRO A 130 5.16 -27.15 2.60
C PRO A 130 6.66 -27.35 2.38
N GLY A 131 7.49 -26.64 3.13
CA GLY A 131 8.78 -27.18 3.53
C GLY A 131 8.51 -28.48 4.29
N PRO A 132 9.42 -29.47 4.23
CA PRO A 132 9.27 -30.68 5.03
C PRO A 132 9.06 -30.24 6.47
N ALA A 133 7.88 -30.55 7.01
CA ALA A 133 7.63 -30.37 8.42
C ALA A 133 8.74 -31.14 9.14
N PRO A 134 9.53 -30.52 10.04
CA PRO A 134 10.22 -31.33 11.02
C PRO A 134 9.14 -32.20 11.68
N GLU A 135 9.37 -33.49 11.79
CA GLU A 135 8.56 -34.39 12.61
C GLU A 135 8.62 -33.87 14.05
N GLU A 136 7.78 -32.88 14.36
CA GLU A 136 7.47 -32.51 15.73
C GLU A 136 6.59 -33.62 16.27
N GLU A 137 7.22 -34.52 17.03
CA GLU A 137 6.52 -35.33 18.02
C GLU A 137 5.47 -34.46 18.72
N PRO A 138 4.22 -34.95 18.91
CA PRO A 138 3.21 -34.16 19.60
C PRO A 138 3.80 -33.70 20.93
N PRO A 139 3.83 -32.38 21.21
CA PRO A 139 4.43 -31.90 22.44
C PRO A 139 3.71 -32.60 23.60
N PRO A 140 4.45 -33.09 24.60
CA PRO A 140 3.82 -33.75 25.75
C PRO A 140 2.73 -32.83 26.28
N GLU A 141 1.53 -33.37 26.50
CA GLU A 141 0.37 -32.64 27.01
C GLU A 141 0.80 -31.92 28.29
N ARG A 142 1.15 -30.64 28.13
CA ARG A 142 1.57 -29.82 29.27
C ARG A 142 0.35 -29.72 30.18
N PRO A 143 0.50 -29.92 31.49
CA PRO A 143 -0.61 -29.74 32.40
C PRO A 143 -1.22 -28.35 32.21
N PRO A 144 -2.54 -28.19 32.46
CA PRO A 144 -3.21 -26.91 32.27
C PRO A 144 -2.46 -25.82 33.06
N ARG A 145 -1.85 -24.89 32.32
CA ARG A 145 -1.06 -23.79 32.88
C ARG A 145 -1.97 -22.90 33.70
N SER A 146 -1.45 -22.39 34.81
CA SER A 146 -2.22 -21.45 35.62
C SER A 146 -2.42 -20.13 34.85
N ILE A 147 -3.49 -19.41 35.18
CA ILE A 147 -3.76 -18.09 34.56
C ILE A 147 -2.59 -17.12 34.79
N HIS A 148 -1.90 -17.23 35.93
CA HIS A 148 -0.73 -16.39 36.24
C HIS A 148 0.45 -16.69 35.32
N GLU A 149 0.76 -17.97 35.08
CA GLU A 149 1.81 -18.38 34.13
C GLU A 149 1.53 -17.87 32.71
N LEU A 150 0.27 -17.93 32.27
CA LEU A 150 -0.13 -17.40 30.96
C LEU A 150 0.01 -15.87 30.88
N ARG A 151 -0.27 -15.17 31.99
CA ARG A 151 -0.09 -13.71 32.07
C ARG A 151 1.39 -13.32 32.04
N ASP A 152 2.23 -14.06 32.75
CA ASP A 152 3.67 -13.82 32.79
C ASP A 152 4.33 -14.15 31.44
N GLU A 153 3.91 -15.23 30.78
CA GLU A 153 4.34 -15.59 29.42
C GLU A 153 3.92 -14.52 28.40
N LEU A 154 2.67 -14.01 28.49
CA LEU A 154 2.21 -12.93 27.65
C LEU A 154 3.00 -11.63 27.88
N ALA A 155 3.26 -11.27 29.15
CA ALA A 155 4.07 -10.11 29.49
C ALA A 155 5.50 -10.23 28.95
N ALA A 156 6.11 -11.41 29.06
CA ALA A 156 7.43 -11.68 28.50
C ALA A 156 7.43 -11.59 26.97
N HIS A 157 6.36 -12.04 26.30
CA HIS A 157 6.23 -11.95 24.86
C HIS A 157 6.08 -10.50 24.37
N LEU A 158 5.25 -9.71 25.04
CA LEU A 158 5.10 -8.27 24.74
C LEU A 158 6.42 -7.53 24.94
N ALA A 159 7.12 -7.77 26.05
CA ALA A 159 8.45 -7.19 26.29
C ALA A 159 9.52 -7.61 25.27
N ARG A 160 9.33 -8.75 24.59
CA ARG A 160 10.18 -9.14 23.46
C ARG A 160 9.83 -8.34 22.21
N ILE A 161 8.53 -8.21 21.89
CA ILE A 161 8.05 -7.42 20.75
C ILE A 161 8.51 -5.96 20.88
N ASP A 162 8.35 -5.35 22.06
CA ASP A 162 8.78 -3.96 22.28
C ASP A 162 10.27 -3.76 22.03
N ARG A 163 11.11 -4.74 22.38
CA ARG A 163 12.56 -4.72 22.09
C ARG A 163 12.83 -4.88 20.60
N GLU A 164 12.18 -5.83 19.95
CA GLU A 164 12.32 -6.05 18.51
C GLU A 164 11.86 -4.82 17.70
N GLU A 165 10.78 -4.15 18.12
CA GLU A 165 10.30 -2.91 17.53
C GLU A 165 11.29 -1.76 17.76
N ALA A 166 11.85 -1.62 18.96
CA ALA A 166 12.89 -0.63 19.23
C ALA A 166 14.14 -0.84 18.35
N GLU A 167 14.61 -2.09 18.23
CA GLU A 167 15.74 -2.43 17.34
C GLU A 167 15.39 -2.19 15.86
N TRP A 168 14.15 -2.46 15.47
CA TRP A 168 13.65 -2.17 14.12
C TRP A 168 13.63 -0.67 13.85
N TRP A 169 13.14 0.14 14.80
CA TRP A 169 13.14 1.59 14.73
C TRP A 169 14.56 2.16 14.68
N ASP A 170 15.49 1.69 15.52
CA ASP A 170 16.89 2.15 15.48
C ASP A 170 17.54 1.84 14.12
N ARG A 171 17.25 0.68 13.54
CA ARG A 171 17.74 0.28 12.22
C ARG A 171 17.14 1.10 11.08
N HIS A 172 15.88 1.51 11.21
CA HIS A 172 15.14 2.18 10.13
C HIS A 172 15.01 3.70 10.31
N ALA A 173 15.31 4.26 11.48
CA ALA A 173 15.31 5.69 11.74
C ALA A 173 16.25 6.44 10.80
N TRP A 174 17.41 5.84 10.48
CA TRP A 174 18.35 6.38 9.50
C TRP A 174 17.73 6.54 8.10
N HIS A 175 16.84 5.63 7.69
CA HIS A 175 16.15 5.69 6.40
C HIS A 175 15.12 6.83 6.33
N PHE A 176 14.53 7.24 7.45
CA PHE A 176 13.57 8.35 7.51
C PHE A 176 14.25 9.73 7.64
N GLU A 177 15.35 9.85 8.37
CA GLU A 177 16.07 11.13 8.53
C GLU A 177 16.82 11.57 7.26
N HIS A 178 17.27 10.64 6.41
CA HIS A 178 18.04 10.96 5.20
C HIS A 178 17.18 11.12 3.94
N GLY A 179 15.86 11.26 4.09
CA GLY A 179 14.98 11.62 2.97
C GLY A 179 14.83 10.56 1.88
N ALA A 180 15.19 9.30 2.15
CA ALA A 180 14.86 8.17 1.30
C ALA A 180 13.39 7.74 1.51
N GLY A 181 12.49 8.73 1.51
CA GLY A 181 11.05 8.52 1.47
C GLY A 181 10.62 8.24 0.03
N ILE A 182 9.92 7.12 -0.14
CA ILE A 182 9.29 6.66 -1.39
C ILE A 182 8.26 7.69 -1.90
#